data_AF-A0A7V9SVH7-F1
#
_entry.id   AF-A0A7V9SVH7-F1
#
_cell.length_a   1.000
_cell.length_b   1.000
_cell.length_c   1.000
_cell.angle_alpha   90.00
_cell.angle_beta   90.00
_cell.angle_gamma   90.00
#
_symmetry.space_group_name_H-M   'P 1'
#
loop_
_entity.id
_entity.type
_entity.pdbx_description
1 polymer ?
#
loop_
_entity_poly.entity_id
_entity_poly.type
_entity_poly.pdbx_seq_one_letter_code
_entity_poly.pdbx_strand_id
1 'polypeptide(L)'
;MRQTNTTYSGAWLAMKTGVEPRVIEARRRAGELLGIPADEGVDFLYPVWQFDETGEPLPGIARIVQAARQAGLDDRGVYDLLERRDGMTGSGRLFDSVREGRPERALDAIRAGRSR
;
A
#
# COMPACT_ATOMS: atom_id res chain seq x y z
N MET A 1 -21.42 -5.74 -10.92
CA MET A 1 -20.37 -4.74 -10.59
C MET A 1 -20.33 -4.56 -9.08
N ARG A 2 -19.25 -4.98 -8.42
CA ARG A 2 -19.05 -4.75 -6.98
C ARG A 2 -18.15 -3.51 -6.87
N GLN A 3 -18.72 -2.34 -6.60
CA GLN A 3 -17.92 -1.21 -6.12
C GLN A 3 -17.55 -1.54 -4.68
N THR A 4 -16.41 -2.19 -4.47
CA THR A 4 -15.84 -2.37 -3.13
C THR A 4 -14.94 -1.19 -2.86
N ASN A 5 -15.22 -0.48 -1.77
CA ASN A 5 -14.50 0.67 -1.23
C ASN A 5 -13.08 0.26 -0.78
N THR A 6 -12.20 -0.12 -1.72
CA THR A 6 -10.86 -0.68 -1.48
C THR A 6 -9.76 0.36 -1.52
N THR A 7 -10.07 1.58 -1.93
CA THR A 7 -9.13 2.72 -1.97
C THR A 7 -9.79 4.00 -1.47
N TYR A 8 -9.01 4.84 -0.80
CA TYR A 8 -9.37 6.21 -0.46
C TYR A 8 -8.82 7.20 -1.49
N SER A 9 -9.55 8.27 -1.78
CA SER A 9 -8.96 9.44 -2.45
C SER A 9 -8.09 10.21 -1.46
N GLY A 10 -7.11 10.96 -1.97
CA GLY A 10 -6.29 11.85 -1.13
C GLY A 10 -7.14 12.88 -0.37
N ALA A 11 -8.20 13.41 -1.02
CA ALA A 11 -9.12 14.35 -0.39
C ALA A 11 -9.91 13.73 0.78
N TRP A 12 -10.37 12.47 0.64
CA TRP A 12 -11.05 11.78 1.73
C TRP A 12 -10.10 11.49 2.90
N LEU A 13 -8.86 11.07 2.60
CA LEU A 13 -7.86 10.79 3.63
C LEU A 13 -7.48 12.07 4.39
N ALA A 14 -7.36 13.20 3.69
CA ALA A 14 -7.13 14.51 4.29
C ALA A 14 -8.27 14.91 5.24
N MET A 15 -9.52 14.76 4.79
CA MET A 15 -10.70 15.03 5.60
C MET A 15 -10.76 14.14 6.84
N LYS A 16 -10.47 12.83 6.70
CA LYS A 16 -10.53 11.87 7.81
C LYS A 16 -9.47 12.11 8.87
N THR A 17 -8.23 12.38 8.44
CA THR A 17 -7.08 12.49 9.34
C THR A 17 -6.85 13.93 9.84
N GLY A 18 -7.50 14.92 9.22
CA GLY A 18 -7.19 16.34 9.45
C GLY A 18 -5.83 16.77 8.90
N VAL A 19 -5.15 15.90 8.15
CA VAL A 19 -3.85 16.17 7.53
C VAL A 19 -4.05 16.89 6.21
N GLU A 20 -3.21 17.89 5.94
CA GLU A 20 -3.29 18.62 4.66
C GLU A 20 -2.99 17.69 3.46
N PRO A 21 -3.71 17.83 2.33
CA PRO A 21 -3.47 17.00 1.14
C PRO A 21 -2.02 17.00 0.64
N ARG A 22 -1.32 18.13 0.75
CA ARG A 22 0.10 18.24 0.40
C ARG A 22 1.02 17.36 1.25
N VAL A 23 0.65 17.12 2.51
CA VAL A 23 1.40 16.26 3.42
C VAL A 23 1.18 14.79 3.04
N ILE A 24 -0.04 14.40 2.69
CA ILE A 24 -0.34 13.05 2.18
C ILE A 24 0.46 12.78 0.90
N GLU A 25 0.47 13.73 -0.04
CA GLU A 25 1.27 13.63 -1.26
C GLU A 25 2.78 13.58 -0.96
N ALA A 26 3.27 14.36 0.01
CA ALA A 26 4.66 14.29 0.45
C ALA A 26 5.01 12.91 1.03
N ARG A 27 4.15 12.34 1.88
CA ARG A 27 4.30 10.97 2.43
C ARG A 27 4.35 9.92 1.30
N ARG A 28 3.46 10.03 0.29
CA ARG A 28 3.48 9.15 -0.89
C ARG A 28 4.79 9.26 -1.68
N ARG A 29 5.26 10.49 -1.93
CA ARG A 29 6.53 10.74 -2.64
C ARG A 29 7.72 10.20 -1.86
N ALA A 30 7.73 10.36 -0.54
CA ALA A 30 8.75 9.79 0.35
C ALA A 30 8.70 8.25 0.44
N GLY A 31 7.66 7.62 -0.10
CA GLY A 31 7.46 6.17 -0.02
C GLY A 31 6.99 5.72 1.36
N GLU A 32 6.40 6.62 2.14
CA GLU A 32 5.74 6.29 3.41
C GLU A 32 4.33 5.74 3.18
N LEU A 33 3.73 6.06 2.03
CA LEU A 33 2.41 5.58 1.60
C LEU A 33 2.51 4.94 0.22
N LEU A 34 1.62 3.98 -0.02
CA LEU A 34 1.32 3.46 -1.34
C LEU A 34 0.18 4.28 -1.96
N GLY A 35 0.44 4.89 -3.11
CA GLY A 35 -0.56 5.59 -3.90
C GLY A 35 -0.57 5.09 -5.34
N ILE A 36 -1.73 4.68 -5.83
CA ILE A 36 -1.93 4.21 -7.20
C ILE A 36 -2.48 5.37 -8.02
N PRO A 37 -1.95 5.68 -9.21
CA PRO A 37 -2.56 6.67 -10.09
C PRO A 37 -4.03 6.34 -10.33
N ALA A 38 -4.93 7.32 -10.19
CA ALA A 38 -6.31 7.15 -10.62
C ALA A 38 -6.36 7.01 -12.16
N ASP A 39 -7.31 6.22 -12.68
CA ASP A 39 -7.48 6.03 -14.12
C ASP A 39 -7.81 7.35 -14.85
N GLU A 40 -8.40 8.32 -14.14
CA GLU A 40 -8.73 9.65 -14.63
C GLU A 40 -8.08 10.73 -13.75
N GLY A 41 -7.30 11.62 -14.37
CA GLY A 41 -6.74 12.82 -13.71
C GLY A 41 -5.31 12.66 -13.18
N VAL A 42 -4.92 13.60 -12.32
CA VAL A 42 -3.59 13.66 -11.67
C VAL A 42 -3.63 13.16 -10.22
N ASP A 43 -4.75 12.58 -9.82
CA ASP A 43 -5.01 12.15 -8.45
C ASP A 43 -4.47 10.74 -8.19
N PHE A 44 -4.25 10.46 -6.90
CA PHE A 44 -3.83 9.15 -6.41
C PHE A 44 -4.90 8.54 -5.51
N LEU A 45 -5.06 7.23 -5.65
CA LEU A 45 -5.87 6.36 -4.82
C LEU A 45 -4.99 5.60 -3.84
N TYR A 46 -5.39 5.59 -2.58
CA TYR A 46 -4.64 5.01 -1.47
C TYR A 46 -5.37 3.76 -0.99
N PRO A 47 -4.83 2.54 -1.19
CA PRO A 47 -5.48 1.33 -0.75
C PRO A 47 -5.84 1.34 0.74
N VAL A 48 -7.09 1.01 1.08
CA VAL A 48 -7.64 1.10 2.44
C VAL A 48 -6.91 0.21 3.41
N TRP A 49 -6.48 -0.98 2.96
CA TRP A 49 -5.80 -1.97 3.80
C TRP A 49 -4.47 -1.48 4.37
N GLN A 50 -3.88 -0.40 3.84
CA GLN A 50 -2.62 0.14 4.34
C GLN A 50 -2.79 0.98 5.60
N PHE A 51 -4.03 1.31 5.99
CA PHE A 51 -4.32 2.20 7.12
C PHE A 51 -5.01 1.46 8.26
N ASP A 52 -4.84 1.98 9.47
CA ASP A 52 -5.67 1.62 10.61
C ASP A 52 -7.02 2.36 10.62
N GLU A 53 -7.77 2.19 11.71
CA GLU A 53 -9.08 2.83 11.87
C GLU A 53 -9.02 4.36 11.92
N THR A 54 -7.90 4.94 12.36
CA THR A 54 -7.67 6.38 12.46
C THR A 54 -7.25 6.98 11.12
N GLY A 55 -6.80 6.15 10.18
CA GLY A 55 -6.27 6.59 8.88
C GLY A 55 -4.76 6.77 8.88
N GLU A 56 -4.06 6.31 9.92
CA GLU A 56 -2.61 6.25 9.95
C GLU A 56 -2.10 4.97 9.28
N PRO A 57 -0.94 5.00 8.61
CA PRO A 57 -0.42 3.83 7.93
C PRO A 57 -0.04 2.72 8.92
N LEU A 58 -0.35 1.48 8.55
CA LEU A 58 0.03 0.32 9.34
C LEU A 58 1.56 0.25 9.50
N PRO A 59 2.05 -0.22 10.67
CA PRO A 59 3.47 -0.45 10.88
C PRO A 59 4.06 -1.32 9.76
N GLY A 60 5.18 -0.87 9.20
CA GLY A 60 5.90 -1.60 8.14
C GLY A 60 5.53 -1.19 6.71
N ILE A 61 4.44 -0.45 6.47
CA ILE A 61 4.08 0.02 5.11
C ILE A 61 5.21 0.82 4.46
N ALA A 62 5.73 1.83 5.16
CA ALA A 62 6.85 2.63 4.66
C ALA A 62 8.06 1.76 4.29
N ARG A 63 8.39 0.78 5.14
CA ARG A 63 9.51 -0.14 4.90
C ARG A 63 9.28 -1.01 3.65
N ILE A 64 8.06 -1.50 3.46
CA ILE A 64 7.68 -2.32 2.29
C ILE A 64 7.74 -1.50 1.01
N VAL A 65 7.12 -0.31 0.98
CA VAL A 65 7.09 0.57 -0.20
C VAL A 65 8.51 1.00 -0.58
N GLN A 66 9.33 1.41 0.39
CA GLN A 66 10.71 1.79 0.14
C GLN A 66 11.55 0.60 -0.37
N ALA A 67 11.42 -0.59 0.25
CA ALA A 67 12.13 -1.78 -0.20
C ALA A 67 11.73 -2.19 -1.62
N ALA A 68 10.44 -2.08 -1.96
CA ALA A 68 9.95 -2.40 -3.30
C ALA A 68 10.46 -1.40 -4.34
N ARG A 69 10.46 -0.09 -4.04
CA ARG A 69 11.04 0.94 -4.91
C ARG A 69 12.55 0.74 -5.12
N GLN A 70 13.28 0.42 -4.06
CA GLN A 70 14.71 0.04 -4.16
C GLN A 70 14.93 -1.24 -4.98
N ALA A 71 13.92 -2.11 -5.03
CA ALA A 71 13.89 -3.30 -5.88
C ALA A 71 13.48 -3.01 -7.33
N GLY A 72 13.10 -1.79 -7.67
CA GLY A 72 12.65 -1.38 -9.00
C GLY A 72 11.16 -1.62 -9.27
N LEU A 73 10.37 -1.96 -8.24
CA LEU A 73 8.91 -2.05 -8.36
C LEU A 73 8.30 -0.65 -8.26
N ASP A 74 7.38 -0.35 -9.18
CA ASP A 74 6.54 0.84 -9.11
C ASP A 74 5.35 0.62 -8.16
N ASP A 75 4.62 1.70 -7.84
CA ASP A 75 3.52 1.65 -6.88
C ASP A 75 2.42 0.64 -7.31
N ARG A 76 2.21 0.43 -8.62
CA ARG A 76 1.26 -0.58 -9.11
C ARG A 76 1.76 -2.00 -8.86
N GLY A 77 3.04 -2.26 -9.13
CA GLY A 77 3.69 -3.54 -8.84
C GLY A 77 3.69 -3.87 -7.34
N VAL A 78 3.85 -2.87 -6.47
CA VAL A 78 3.70 -3.07 -5.01
C VAL A 78 2.28 -3.46 -4.64
N TYR A 79 1.28 -2.77 -5.18
CA TYR A 79 -0.13 -3.09 -4.96
C TYR A 79 -0.45 -4.52 -5.40
N ASP A 80 -0.08 -4.88 -6.62
CA ASP A 80 -0.34 -6.20 -7.17
C ASP A 80 0.38 -7.29 -6.36
N LEU A 81 1.61 -7.02 -5.89
CA LEU A 81 2.35 -7.95 -5.03
C LEU A 81 1.62 -8.21 -3.72
N LEU A 82 1.15 -7.16 -3.03
CA LEU A 82 0.48 -7.28 -1.73
C LEU A 82 -0.94 -7.83 -1.84
N GLU A 83 -1.58 -7.65 -2.98
CA GLU A 83 -2.85 -8.31 -3.32
C GLU A 83 -2.69 -9.75 -3.81
N ARG A 84 -1.47 -10.30 -3.94
CA ARG A 84 -1.34 -11.73 -4.22
C ARG A 84 -1.71 -12.56 -2.99
N ARG A 85 -2.20 -13.77 -3.26
CA ARG A 85 -2.44 -14.76 -2.20
C ARG A 85 -1.12 -15.16 -1.55
N ASP A 86 -1.14 -15.27 -0.23
CA ASP A 86 -0.01 -15.70 0.58
C ASP A 86 0.15 -17.23 0.49
N GLY A 87 0.78 -17.70 -0.60
CA GLY A 87 1.16 -19.11 -0.80
C GLY A 87 0.00 -20.10 -1.05
N MET A 88 0.34 -21.40 -1.03
CA MET A 88 -0.59 -22.52 -1.24
C MET A 88 -1.44 -22.88 -0.01
N THR A 89 -1.03 -22.44 1.19
CA THR A 89 -1.66 -22.78 2.48
C THR A 89 -2.31 -21.59 3.18
N GLY A 90 -2.06 -20.36 2.73
CA GLY A 90 -2.66 -19.16 3.29
C GLY A 90 -4.02 -18.85 2.67
N SER A 91 -5.05 -18.69 3.49
CA SER A 91 -6.37 -18.25 3.02
C SER A 91 -6.44 -16.75 2.70
N GLY A 92 -5.37 -15.99 2.99
CA GLY A 92 -5.31 -14.53 2.90
C GLY A 92 -4.45 -13.95 1.77
N ARG A 93 -4.50 -12.63 1.65
CA ARG A 93 -3.65 -11.79 0.79
C ARG A 93 -2.35 -11.44 1.55
N LEU A 94 -1.28 -11.11 0.84
CA LEU A 94 -0.01 -10.72 1.48
C LEU A 94 -0.17 -9.49 2.41
N PHE A 95 -1.07 -8.56 2.09
CA PHE A 95 -1.39 -7.45 2.99
C PHE A 95 -2.03 -7.88 4.31
N ASP A 96 -2.69 -9.05 4.39
CA ASP A 96 -3.27 -9.53 5.64
C ASP A 96 -2.16 -9.84 6.66
N SER A 97 -1.05 -10.41 6.22
CA SER A 97 0.13 -10.62 7.07
C SER A 97 0.69 -9.28 7.58
N VAL A 98 0.67 -8.21 6.78
CA VAL A 98 1.09 -6.86 7.22
C VAL A 98 0.14 -6.33 8.29
N ARG A 99 -1.17 -6.49 8.09
CA ARG A 99 -2.20 -6.08 9.07
C ARG A 99 -2.10 -6.81 10.40
N GLU A 100 -1.60 -8.04 10.38
CA GLU A 100 -1.32 -8.84 11.56
C GLU A 100 0.05 -8.53 12.20
N GLY A 101 0.74 -7.48 11.75
CA GLY A 101 2.03 -7.05 12.28
C GLY A 101 3.20 -7.92 11.82
N ARG A 102 3.07 -8.62 10.68
CA ARG A 102 4.10 -9.51 10.11
C ARG A 102 4.57 -9.03 8.73
N PRO A 103 5.16 -7.82 8.62
CA PRO A 103 5.58 -7.24 7.35
C PRO A 103 6.73 -8.01 6.67
N GLU A 104 7.42 -8.90 7.38
CA GLU A 104 8.57 -9.66 6.89
C GLU A 104 8.20 -10.53 5.69
N ARG A 105 6.99 -11.09 5.65
CA ARG A 105 6.53 -11.88 4.50
C ARG A 105 6.49 -11.07 3.20
N ALA A 106 6.00 -9.84 3.28
CA ALA A 106 5.99 -8.95 2.12
C ALA A 106 7.41 -8.58 1.69
N LEU A 107 8.30 -8.30 2.65
CA LEU A 107 9.71 -7.99 2.38
C LEU A 107 10.45 -9.17 1.74
N ASP A 108 10.20 -10.39 2.19
CA ASP A 108 10.78 -11.60 1.61
C ASP A 108 10.26 -11.86 0.20
N ALA A 109 8.96 -11.60 -0.05
CA ALA A 109 8.40 -11.69 -1.40
C ALA A 109 9.05 -10.67 -2.37
N ILE A 110 9.33 -9.43 -1.92
CA ILE A 110 10.05 -8.42 -2.69
C ILE A 110 11.48 -8.91 -3.03
N ARG A 111 12.20 -9.46 -2.04
CA ARG A 111 13.56 -10.00 -2.23
C ARG A 111 13.58 -11.19 -3.19
N ALA A 112 12.60 -12.09 -3.09
CA ALA A 112 12.48 -13.25 -3.96
C ALA A 112 12.19 -12.83 -5.42
N GLY A 113 11.40 -11.77 -5.63
CA GLY A 113 11.11 -11.21 -6.95
C GLY A 113 12.34 -10.67 -7.69
N ARG A 114 13.38 -10.21 -6.96
CA ARG A 114 14.67 -9.73 -7.53
C ARG A 114 15.58 -10.84 -8.05
N SER A 115 15.33 -12.09 -7.67
CA SER A 115 16.24 -13.22 -7.94
C SER A 115 15.85 -14.01 -9.20
N ARG A 116 14.95 -13.46 -10.03
CA ARG A 116 14.54 -14.00 -11.33
C ARG A 116 14.88 -12.99 -12.41
#